data_AF-A0A0J1B366-F1
#
_entry.id   AF-A0A0J1B366-F1
#
_cell.length_a   1.000
_cell.length_b   1.000
_cell.length_c   1.000
_cell.angle_alpha   90.00
_cell.angle_beta   90.00
_cell.angle_gamma   90.00
#
_symmetry.space_group_name_H-M   'P 1'
#
loop_
_entity.id
_entity.type
_entity.pdbx_description
1 polymer ?
#
loop_
_entity_poly.entity_id
_entity_poly.type
_entity_poly.pdbx_seq_one_letter_code
_entity_poly.pdbx_strand_id
1 'polypeptide(L)' 'MFGLRAWPTPILKPLAPFMFASVVTIAGVWKLQDMAVASPEALKDPKNPYAEKLLAAKAH' A
#
# COMPACT_ATOMS: atom_id res chain seq x y z
N MET A 1 -41.96 3.51 -2.29
CA MET A 1 -40.54 3.11 -2.09
C MET A 1 -39.68 4.32 -2.43
N PHE A 2 -38.82 4.76 -1.51
CA PHE A 2 -37.94 5.92 -1.75
C PHE A 2 -36.99 5.59 -2.92
N GLY A 3 -36.98 6.42 -3.97
CA GLY A 3 -36.18 6.20 -5.19
C GLY A 3 -34.66 6.29 -4.96
N LEU A 4 -33.87 6.09 -6.04
CA LEU A 4 -32.39 6.18 -6.05
C LEU A 4 -31.87 7.63 -5.96
N ARG A 5 -32.31 8.36 -4.95
CA ARG A 5 -31.76 9.66 -4.60
C ARG A 5 -30.60 9.47 -3.64
N ALA A 6 -29.52 10.23 -3.81
CA ALA A 6 -28.44 10.26 -2.83
C ALA A 6 -28.94 10.90 -1.53
N TRP A 7 -28.88 10.12 -0.44
CA TRP A 7 -29.22 10.58 0.90
C TRP A 7 -27.94 10.91 1.67
N PRO A 8 -27.92 11.96 2.51
CA PRO A 8 -26.73 12.36 3.26
C PRO A 8 -26.49 11.41 4.43
N THR A 9 -26.15 10.15 4.14
CA THR A 9 -25.83 9.14 5.15
C THR A 9 -24.47 9.44 5.77
N PRO A 10 -24.34 9.37 7.11
CA PRO A 10 -23.09 9.66 7.78
C PRO A 10 -22.11 8.49 7.59
N ILE A 11 -21.29 8.54 6.54
CA ILE A 11 -20.31 7.49 6.21
C ILE A 11 -18.97 7.74 6.92
N LEU A 12 -18.52 9.00 6.95
CA LEU A 12 -17.16 9.32 7.40
C LEU A 12 -16.92 9.03 8.89
N LYS A 13 -17.81 9.47 9.78
CA LYS A 13 -17.66 9.28 11.23
C LYS A 13 -17.59 7.79 11.65
N PRO A 14 -18.56 6.94 11.27
CA PRO A 14 -18.50 5.53 11.65
C PRO A 14 -17.39 4.75 10.93
N LEU A 15 -17.01 5.15 9.70
CA LEU A 15 -15.97 4.45 8.96
C LEU A 15 -14.54 4.96 9.21
N ALA A 16 -14.37 6.11 9.89
CA ALA A 16 -13.08 6.69 10.22
C ALA A 16 -12.06 5.71 10.84
N PRO A 17 -12.39 4.88 11.85
CA PRO A 17 -11.42 3.94 12.42
C PRO A 17 -10.93 2.90 11.40
N PHE A 18 -11.78 2.46 10.46
CA PHE A 18 -11.39 1.52 9.41
C PHE A 18 -10.50 2.17 8.36
N MET A 19 -10.80 3.42 7.99
CA MET A 19 -9.93 4.20 7.11
C MET A 19 -8.56 4.47 7.75
N PHE A 20 -8.53 4.72 9.05
CA PHE A 20 -7.27 4.87 9.77
C PHE A 20 -6.47 3.56 9.81
N ALA A 21 -7.13 2.45 10.16
CA ALA A 21 -6.51 1.13 10.20
C ALA A 21 -5.98 0.70 8.82
N SER A 22 -6.67 1.04 7.72
CA SER A 22 -6.20 0.72 6.37
C SER A 22 -4.93 1.48 6.03
N VAL A 23 -4.86 2.78 6.34
CA VAL A 23 -3.65 3.59 6.14
C VAL A 23 -2.47 3.02 6.92
N VAL A 24 -2.68 2.66 8.19
CA VAL A 24 -1.62 2.05 9.03
C VAL A 24 -1.16 0.71 8.44
N THR A 25 -2.10 -0.15 8.04
CA THR A 25 -1.79 -1.45 7.45
C THR A 25 -1.00 -1.31 6.15
N ILE A 26 -1.43 -0.41 5.25
CA ILE A 26 -0.74 -0.15 3.98
C ILE A 26 0.69 0.33 4.25
N ALA A 27 0.88 1.28 5.17
CA ALA A 27 2.21 1.78 5.50
C ALA A 27 3.12 0.69 6.09
N GLY A 28 2.57 -0.19 6.93
CA GLY A 28 3.29 -1.33 7.48
C GLY A 28 3.69 -2.36 6.41
N VAL A 29 2.73 -2.76 5.58
CA VAL A 29 2.96 -3.71 4.48
C VAL A 29 3.97 -3.16 3.48
N TRP A 30 3.90 -1.87 3.14
CA TRP A 30 4.85 -1.27 2.21
C TRP A 30 6.29 -1.38 2.70
N LYS A 31 6.56 -1.04 3.97
CA LYS A 31 7.90 -1.20 4.57
C LYS A 31 8.37 -2.64 4.60
N LEU A 32 7.49 -3.57 4.98
CA LEU A 32 7.83 -4.99 5.02
C LEU A 32 8.11 -5.55 3.62
N GLN A 33 7.36 -5.11 2.62
CA GLN A 33 7.57 -5.50 1.22
C GLN A 33 8.93 -5.01 0.72
N ASP A 34 9.28 -3.74 0.96
CA ASP A 34 10.58 -3.18 0.57
C ASP A 34 11.75 -4.00 1.14
N MET A 35 11.65 -4.44 2.40
CA MET A 35 12.65 -5.32 3.02
C MET A 35 12.67 -6.71 2.39
N ALA A 36 11.49 -7.29 2.11
CA ALA A 36 11.39 -8.63 1.54
C ALA A 36 11.96 -8.69 0.12
N VAL A 37 11.68 -7.70 -0.72
CA VAL A 37 12.19 -7.64 -2.10
C VAL A 37 13.67 -7.25 -2.18
N ALA A 38 14.24 -6.69 -1.11
CA ALA A 38 15.66 -6.43 -0.98
C ALA A 38 16.49 -7.66 -0.57
N SER A 39 15.84 -8.78 -0.22
CA SER A 39 16.55 -9.99 0.21
C SER A 39 17.41 -10.58 -0.91
N PRO A 40 18.54 -11.24 -0.58
CA PRO A 40 19.44 -11.83 -1.57
C PRO A 40 18.77 -12.86 -2.49
N GLU A 41 17.76 -13.58 -1.99
CA GLU A 41 16.96 -14.53 -2.74
C GLU A 41 16.02 -13.82 -3.71
N ALA A 42 15.33 -12.77 -3.26
CA ALA A 42 14.38 -12.02 -4.09
C ALA A 42 15.07 -11.18 -5.17
N LEU A 43 16.32 -10.76 -4.97
CA LEU A 43 17.11 -10.04 -5.98
C LEU A 43 17.52 -10.91 -7.18
N LYS A 44 17.45 -12.24 -7.04
CA LYS A 44 17.72 -13.17 -8.15
C LYS A 44 16.51 -13.35 -9.06
N ASP A 45 15.33 -12.90 -8.64
CA ASP A 45 14.12 -12.99 -9.47
C ASP A 45 14.15 -11.89 -10.55
N PRO A 46 14.15 -12.25 -11.85
CA PRO A 46 14.13 -11.28 -12.94
C PRO A 46 12.87 -10.41 -12.99
N LYS A 47 11.81 -10.77 -12.25
CA LYS A 47 10.56 -9.99 -12.16
C LYS A 47 10.60 -8.95 -11.04
N ASN A 48 11.64 -8.89 -10.23
CA ASN A 48 11.74 -7.96 -9.12
C ASN A 48 12.29 -6.60 -9.60
N PRO A 49 11.45 -5.55 -9.74
CA PRO A 49 11.89 -4.23 -10.19
C PRO A 49 12.75 -3.50 -9.14
N TYR A 50 12.86 -4.05 -7.91
CA TYR A 50 13.61 -3.43 -6.83
C TYR A 50 15.13 -3.43 -7.07
N ALA A 51 15.65 -4.42 -7.81
CA ALA A 51 17.06 -4.44 -8.21
C ALA A 51 17.41 -3.21 -9.08
N GLU A 52 16.55 -2.88 -10.05
CA GLU A 52 16.72 -1.71 -10.92
C GLU A 52 16.64 -0.40 -10.12
N LYS A 53 15.70 -0.31 -9.17
CA LYS A 53 15.56 0.84 -8.28
C LYS A 53 16.77 1.03 -7.36
N LEU A 54 17.34 -0.05 -6.82
CA LEU A 54 18.57 0.00 -6.02
C LEU A 54 19.78 0.46 -6.86
N LEU A 55 19.89 0.00 -8.11
CA LEU A 55 20.95 0.42 -9.02
C LEU A 55 20.81 1.90 -9.38
N ALA A 56 19.59 2.38 -9.66
CA ALA A 56 19.33 3.80 -9.90
C ALA A 56 19.62 4.68 -8.65
N ALA A 57 19.26 4.20 -7.46
CA ALA A 57 19.53 4.89 -6.20
C ALA A 57 21.02 4.91 -5.81
N LYS A 58 21.82 3.93 -6.26
CA LYS A 58 23.28 3.90 -6.07
C LYS A 58 24.05 4.68 -7.13
N ALA A 59 23.41 5.01 -8.25
CA ALA A 59 24.00 5.79 -9.35
C ALA A 59 23.87 7.31 -9.15
N HIS A 60 23.10 7.74 -8.15
CA HIS A 60 23.03 9.11 -7.64
C HIS A 60 23.82 9.24 -6.34
#